data_AF-A0A943IY05-F1
#
_entry.id   AF-A0A943IY05-F1
#
_cell.length_a   1.000
_cell.length_b   1.000
_cell.length_c   1.000
_cell.angle_alpha   90.00
_cell.angle_beta   90.00
_cell.angle_gamma   90.00
#
_symmetry.space_group_name_H-M   'P 1'
#
loop_
_entity.id
_entity.type
_entity.pdbx_description
1 polymer ?
#
loop_
_entity_poly.entity_id
_entity_poly.type
_entity_poly.pdbx_seq_one_letter_code
_entity_poly.pdbx_strand_id
1 'polypeptide(L)'
;MDKIVPAFETTLFDPTLSDACIDMAELGIDSLLDEGVFKSIPIVSVLVGLGKTAQNIHDRNLLKQTIKFINTFNEKSISAQKIEKYKNHLDSNPKYAEEELGRVIILLNSNVDLKKSELLAKFYRSYVNGDIDWSTFCELADITSRLFISDLHLLFEVSKGRVSDTSQCQTYKADRLIALGLLDSAMKSMSIGSLSGSQTQRFIQANNLGKLFCKIAQQ
;
A
#
# COMPACT_ATOMS: atom_id res chain seq x y z
N MET A 1 -5.81 10.21 17.99
CA MET A 1 -6.34 9.65 16.72
C MET A 1 -7.87 9.65 16.69
N ASP A 2 -8.48 10.32 17.66
CA ASP A 2 -9.83 10.05 18.16
C ASP A 2 -10.94 10.48 17.21
N LYS A 3 -10.61 11.39 16.27
CA LYS A 3 -11.52 11.83 15.20
C LYS A 3 -11.18 11.23 13.85
N ILE A 4 -9.90 10.95 13.58
CA ILE A 4 -9.45 10.51 12.26
C ILE A 4 -9.74 9.04 12.02
N VAL A 5 -9.56 8.18 13.03
CA VAL A 5 -9.84 6.74 12.92
C VAL A 5 -11.33 6.49 12.68
N PRO A 6 -12.28 7.02 13.49
CA PRO A 6 -13.70 6.80 13.24
C PRO A 6 -14.18 7.35 11.89
N ALA A 7 -13.65 8.50 11.48
CA ALA A 7 -13.98 9.10 10.19
C ALA A 7 -13.45 8.27 9.01
N PHE A 8 -12.23 7.72 9.15
CA PHE A 8 -11.63 6.83 8.17
C PHE A 8 -12.41 5.52 8.07
N GLU A 9 -12.72 4.89 9.20
CA GLU A 9 -13.53 3.67 9.26
C GLU A 9 -14.89 3.85 8.59
N THR A 10 -15.61 4.91 8.96
CA THR A 10 -16.94 5.22 8.41
C THR A 10 -16.86 5.38 6.89
N THR A 11 -15.87 6.12 6.40
CA THR A 11 -15.71 6.37 4.96
C THR A 11 -15.30 5.10 4.21
N LEU A 12 -14.41 4.29 4.79
CA LEU A 12 -13.84 3.12 4.14
C LEU A 12 -14.88 2.02 3.91
N PHE A 13 -15.81 1.85 4.87
CA PHE A 13 -16.78 0.75 4.88
C PHE A 13 -18.23 1.17 4.60
N ASP A 14 -18.47 2.43 4.21
CA ASP A 14 -19.76 2.90 3.70
C ASP A 14 -19.69 3.03 2.17
N PRO A 15 -20.45 2.22 1.40
CA PRO A 15 -20.43 2.25 -0.05
C PRO A 15 -20.70 3.64 -0.63
N THR A 16 -21.66 4.39 -0.06
CA THR A 16 -22.05 5.71 -0.57
C THR A 16 -20.94 6.75 -0.41
N LEU A 17 -20.18 6.66 0.68
CA LEU A 17 -19.04 7.53 0.93
C LEU A 17 -17.82 7.11 0.10
N SER A 18 -17.67 5.81 -0.17
CA SER A 18 -16.63 5.30 -1.07
C SER A 18 -16.86 5.71 -2.52
N ASP A 19 -18.11 5.72 -2.99
CA ASP A 19 -18.49 6.21 -4.33
C ASP A 19 -18.17 7.71 -4.46
N ALA A 20 -18.46 8.51 -3.43
CA ALA A 20 -18.10 9.92 -3.40
C ALA A 20 -16.56 10.15 -3.46
N CYS A 21 -15.75 9.19 -2.98
CA CYS A 21 -14.29 9.24 -3.11
C CYS A 21 -13.82 8.90 -4.54
N ILE A 22 -14.58 8.09 -5.29
CA ILE A 22 -14.34 7.80 -6.70
C ILE A 22 -14.57 9.07 -7.53
N ASP A 23 -15.72 9.70 -7.36
CA ASP A 23 -16.05 10.99 -8.01
C ASP A 23 -14.95 12.02 -7.73
N MET A 24 -14.41 12.02 -6.51
CA MET A 24 -13.33 12.94 -6.12
C MET A 24 -12.00 12.66 -6.83
N ALA A 25 -11.69 11.41 -7.10
CA ALA A 25 -10.51 11.04 -7.88
C ALA A 25 -10.68 11.40 -9.36
N GLU A 26 -11.89 11.27 -9.91
CA GLU A 26 -12.19 11.56 -11.32
C GLU A 26 -12.23 13.06 -11.62
N LEU A 27 -12.94 13.84 -10.80
CA LEU A 27 -13.06 15.30 -10.94
C LEU A 27 -11.78 16.03 -10.51
N GLY A 28 -10.94 15.36 -9.72
CA GLY A 28 -9.69 15.90 -9.18
C GLY A 28 -9.90 16.52 -7.80
N ILE A 29 -9.16 15.99 -6.83
CA ILE A 29 -9.19 16.40 -5.43
C ILE A 29 -8.98 17.92 -5.27
N ASP A 30 -8.04 18.50 -6.02
CA ASP A 30 -7.73 19.92 -5.90
C ASP A 30 -8.92 20.80 -6.30
N SER A 31 -9.70 20.43 -7.32
CA SER A 31 -10.89 21.18 -7.76
C SER A 31 -12.00 21.15 -6.71
N LEU A 32 -12.27 19.97 -6.15
CA LEU A 32 -13.36 19.79 -5.18
C LEU A 32 -13.06 20.41 -3.81
N LEU A 33 -11.78 20.50 -3.46
CA LEU A 33 -11.32 21.24 -2.28
C LEU A 33 -11.53 22.75 -2.42
N ASP A 34 -11.37 23.31 -3.62
CA ASP A 34 -11.57 24.74 -3.83
C ASP A 34 -13.08 25.10 -3.83
N GLU A 35 -13.95 24.17 -4.24
CA GLU A 35 -15.41 24.36 -4.30
C GLU A 35 -16.15 24.13 -2.98
N GLY A 36 -15.49 23.62 -1.93
CA GLY A 36 -16.13 23.45 -0.61
C GLY A 36 -17.04 22.21 -0.47
N VAL A 37 -17.08 21.33 -1.47
CA VAL A 37 -18.03 20.21 -1.61
C VAL A 37 -17.66 19.01 -0.71
N PHE A 38 -16.46 18.99 -0.14
CA PHE A 38 -15.88 17.89 0.63
C PHE A 38 -16.50 17.61 2.01
N LYS A 39 -17.44 18.42 2.49
CA LYS A 39 -18.00 18.29 3.86
C LYS A 39 -18.84 17.03 4.08
N SER A 40 -19.32 16.39 3.01
CA SER A 40 -20.12 15.17 3.07
C SER A 40 -19.32 13.92 3.41
N ILE A 41 -18.01 13.91 3.16
CA ILE A 41 -17.14 12.75 3.40
C ILE A 41 -16.41 12.92 4.73
N PRO A 42 -16.68 12.09 5.77
CA PRO A 42 -16.14 12.28 7.11
C PRO A 42 -14.62 12.40 7.16
N ILE A 43 -13.88 11.50 6.51
CA ILE A 43 -12.41 11.53 6.55
C ILE A 43 -11.85 12.78 5.88
N VAL A 44 -12.46 13.22 4.77
CA VAL A 44 -12.03 14.43 4.07
C VAL A 44 -12.31 15.66 4.92
N SER A 45 -13.48 15.71 5.55
CA SER A 45 -13.84 16.77 6.49
C SER A 45 -12.86 16.86 7.66
N VAL A 46 -12.42 15.73 8.22
CA VAL A 46 -11.40 15.72 9.29
C VAL A 46 -10.05 16.20 8.76
N LEU A 47 -9.56 15.65 7.65
CA LEU A 47 -8.24 16.01 7.10
C LEU A 47 -8.16 17.48 6.68
N VAL A 48 -9.23 18.01 6.10
CA VAL A 48 -9.29 19.42 5.65
C VAL A 48 -9.63 20.37 6.81
N GLY A 49 -10.51 19.96 7.73
CA GLY A 49 -11.01 20.80 8.82
C GLY A 49 -10.01 21.02 9.97
N LEU A 50 -9.00 20.17 10.11
CA LEU A 50 -7.93 20.36 11.09
C LEU A 50 -7.00 21.55 10.74
N GLY A 51 -6.96 21.99 9.48
CA GLY A 51 -6.17 23.12 9.01
C GLY A 51 -6.98 24.42 8.92
N LYS A 52 -7.08 25.19 10.00
CA LYS A 52 -7.72 26.54 9.97
C LYS A 52 -6.97 27.60 9.14
N THR A 53 -5.86 27.26 8.49
CA THR A 53 -5.02 28.18 7.71
C THR A 53 -4.40 27.40 6.55
N ALA A 54 -4.47 27.93 5.32
CA ALA A 54 -3.78 27.47 4.11
C ALA A 54 -3.36 25.98 4.10
N GLN A 55 -4.18 25.11 3.50
CA GLN A 55 -3.89 23.68 3.34
C GLN A 55 -2.42 23.46 2.94
N ASN A 56 -1.61 22.93 3.87
CA ASN A 56 -0.20 22.68 3.58
C ASN A 56 -0.11 21.52 2.59
N ILE A 57 0.94 21.49 1.77
CA ILE A 57 1.22 20.46 0.75
C ILE A 57 1.09 19.05 1.34
N HIS A 58 1.49 18.90 2.61
CA HIS A 58 1.40 17.64 3.35
C HIS A 58 -0.04 17.14 3.51
N ASP A 59 -0.99 18.00 3.90
CA ASP A 59 -2.39 17.60 4.13
C ASP A 59 -3.08 17.27 2.80
N ARG A 60 -2.73 18.00 1.73
CA ARG A 60 -3.16 17.67 0.36
C ARG A 60 -2.61 16.32 -0.09
N ASN A 61 -1.34 16.03 0.18
CA ASN A 61 -0.76 14.73 -0.13
C ASN A 61 -1.46 13.63 0.66
N LEU A 62 -1.62 13.78 1.98
CA LEU A 62 -2.31 12.80 2.81
C LEU A 62 -3.71 12.51 2.25
N LEU A 63 -4.49 13.54 1.91
CA LEU A 63 -5.80 13.35 1.30
C LEU A 63 -5.72 12.55 -0.01
N LYS A 64 -4.77 12.88 -0.90
CA LYS A 64 -4.52 12.14 -2.14
C LYS A 64 -4.19 10.67 -1.89
N GLN A 65 -3.34 10.38 -0.91
CA GLN A 65 -3.00 9.01 -0.51
C GLN A 65 -4.21 8.26 0.06
N THR A 66 -5.00 8.91 0.92
CA THR A 66 -6.19 8.32 1.55
C THR A 66 -7.30 8.03 0.54
N ILE A 67 -7.61 8.95 -0.37
CA ILE A 67 -8.60 8.71 -1.43
C ILE A 67 -8.14 7.57 -2.35
N LYS A 68 -6.86 7.54 -2.75
CA LYS A 68 -6.34 6.43 -3.56
C LYS A 68 -6.47 5.09 -2.83
N PHE A 69 -6.19 5.06 -1.53
CA PHE A 69 -6.34 3.87 -0.72
C PHE A 69 -7.81 3.40 -0.66
N ILE A 70 -8.75 4.30 -0.33
CA ILE A 70 -10.18 3.97 -0.20
C ILE A 70 -10.73 3.44 -1.52
N ASN A 71 -10.42 4.11 -2.63
CA ASN A 71 -10.89 3.68 -3.95
C ASN A 71 -10.32 2.31 -4.30
N THR A 72 -9.01 2.12 -4.12
CA THR A 72 -8.39 0.83 -4.42
C THR A 72 -8.82 -0.28 -3.48
N PHE A 73 -9.14 0.00 -2.22
CA PHE A 73 -9.73 -0.98 -1.31
C PHE A 73 -11.09 -1.44 -1.85
N ASN A 74 -11.94 -0.50 -2.29
CA ASN A 74 -13.31 -0.75 -2.75
C ASN A 74 -13.43 -1.21 -4.22
N GLU A 75 -12.35 -1.18 -5.02
CA GLU A 75 -12.33 -1.69 -6.42
C GLU A 75 -12.80 -3.15 -6.57
N LYS A 76 -12.68 -3.97 -5.51
CA LYS A 76 -13.15 -5.36 -5.49
C LYS A 76 -14.01 -5.62 -4.28
N SER A 77 -15.07 -6.39 -4.47
CA SER A 77 -16.02 -6.70 -3.40
C SER A 77 -15.47 -7.72 -2.40
N ILE A 78 -15.59 -7.37 -1.12
CA ILE A 78 -15.62 -8.33 -0.02
C ILE A 78 -17.10 -8.62 0.26
N SER A 79 -17.45 -9.85 0.67
CA SER A 79 -18.85 -10.15 0.97
C SER A 79 -19.38 -9.27 2.12
N ALA A 80 -20.63 -8.82 1.99
CA ALA A 80 -21.26 -7.95 2.98
C ALA A 80 -21.20 -8.53 4.41
N GLN A 81 -21.39 -9.86 4.54
CA GLN A 81 -21.28 -10.56 5.83
C GLN A 81 -19.88 -10.47 6.45
N LYS A 82 -18.81 -10.55 5.64
CA LYS A 82 -17.44 -10.41 6.14
C LYS A 82 -17.16 -8.97 6.57
N ILE A 83 -17.60 -7.99 5.78
CA ILE A 83 -17.49 -6.57 6.14
C ILE A 83 -18.23 -6.28 7.44
N GLU A 84 -19.48 -6.70 7.56
CA GLU A 84 -20.28 -6.46 8.77
C GLU A 84 -19.65 -7.11 10.01
N LYS A 85 -19.18 -8.37 9.89
CA LYS A 85 -18.46 -9.04 10.97
C LYS A 85 -17.19 -8.27 11.38
N TYR A 86 -16.45 -7.77 10.39
CA TYR A 86 -15.21 -7.04 10.62
C TYR A 86 -15.48 -5.66 11.27
N LYS A 87 -16.50 -4.92 10.82
CA LYS A 87 -16.96 -3.67 11.46
C LYS A 87 -17.35 -3.89 12.91
N ASN A 88 -18.18 -4.91 13.18
CA ASN A 88 -18.58 -5.24 14.56
C ASN A 88 -17.38 -5.54 15.48
N HIS A 89 -16.31 -6.13 14.92
CA HIS A 89 -15.07 -6.36 15.66
C HIS A 89 -14.33 -5.07 15.99
N LEU A 90 -14.25 -4.12 15.04
CA LEU A 90 -13.67 -2.79 15.27
C LEU A 90 -14.47 -2.00 16.31
N ASP A 91 -15.79 -1.91 16.13
CA ASP A 91 -16.71 -1.21 17.03
C ASP A 91 -16.64 -1.72 18.47
N SER A 92 -16.51 -3.04 18.64
CA SER A 92 -16.42 -3.67 19.96
C SER A 92 -15.03 -3.53 20.60
N ASN A 93 -14.01 -3.13 19.85
CA ASN A 93 -12.62 -3.03 20.32
C ASN A 93 -11.95 -1.71 19.90
N PRO A 94 -12.32 -0.56 20.51
CA PRO A 94 -11.83 0.75 20.07
C PRO A 94 -10.31 0.91 20.06
N LYS A 95 -9.61 0.32 21.05
CA LYS A 95 -8.13 0.33 21.09
C LYS A 95 -7.52 -0.42 19.92
N TYR A 96 -8.11 -1.57 19.56
CA TYR A 96 -7.67 -2.36 18.42
C TYR A 96 -7.92 -1.60 17.11
N ALA A 97 -9.09 -0.98 16.97
CA ALA A 97 -9.39 -0.13 15.81
C ALA A 97 -8.40 1.03 15.68
N GLU A 98 -8.05 1.69 16.79
CA GLU A 98 -7.04 2.74 16.80
C GLU A 98 -5.64 2.24 16.38
N GLU A 99 -5.20 1.09 16.90
CA GLU A 99 -3.92 0.48 16.53
C GLU A 99 -3.87 0.12 15.04
N GLU A 100 -4.91 -0.57 14.55
CA GLU A 100 -4.95 -1.10 13.20
C GLU A 100 -5.16 0.00 12.15
N LEU A 101 -6.26 0.75 12.24
CA LEU A 101 -6.58 1.80 11.27
C LEU A 101 -5.61 2.97 11.41
N GLY A 102 -5.11 3.21 12.62
CA GLY A 102 -4.10 4.23 12.85
C GLY A 102 -2.78 3.91 12.16
N ARG A 103 -2.34 2.64 12.17
CA ARG A 103 -1.18 2.20 11.39
C ARG A 103 -1.36 2.48 9.90
N VAL A 104 -2.54 2.18 9.34
CA VAL A 104 -2.83 2.47 7.94
C VAL A 104 -2.70 3.97 7.65
N ILE A 105 -3.33 4.82 8.46
CA ILE A 105 -3.29 6.28 8.29
C ILE A 105 -1.84 6.82 8.38
N ILE A 106 -1.05 6.33 9.34
CA ILE A 106 0.36 6.74 9.50
C ILE A 106 1.18 6.37 8.26
N LEU A 107 0.98 5.17 7.72
CA LEU A 107 1.66 4.72 6.50
C LEU A 107 1.25 5.57 5.29
N LEU A 108 -0.04 5.89 5.14
CA LEU A 108 -0.52 6.79 4.08
C LEU A 108 0.10 8.18 4.19
N ASN A 109 0.24 8.70 5.40
CA ASN A 109 0.87 10.00 5.65
C ASN A 109 2.35 10.05 5.22
N SER A 110 3.05 8.91 5.27
CA SER A 110 4.45 8.80 4.85
C SER A 110 4.65 8.59 3.35
N ASN A 111 3.57 8.27 2.60
CA ASN A 111 3.68 7.93 1.18
C ASN A 111 3.79 9.19 0.32
N VAL A 112 4.73 9.15 -0.63
CA VAL A 112 4.82 10.13 -1.72
C VAL A 112 4.19 9.55 -2.99
N ASP A 113 4.55 8.32 -3.36
CA ASP A 113 3.99 7.63 -4.52
C ASP A 113 2.61 7.05 -4.21
N LEU A 114 1.59 7.44 -4.99
CA LEU A 114 0.25 6.85 -4.93
C LEU A 114 0.25 5.32 -5.08
N LYS A 115 1.26 4.77 -5.79
CA LYS A 115 1.41 3.33 -5.97
C LYS A 115 1.61 2.58 -4.65
N LYS A 116 2.23 3.20 -3.64
CA LYS A 116 2.37 2.59 -2.31
C LYS A 116 1.02 2.50 -1.58
N SER A 117 0.19 3.53 -1.68
CA SER A 117 -1.16 3.54 -1.12
C SER A 117 -2.08 2.55 -1.83
N GLU A 118 -1.93 2.39 -3.14
CA GLU A 118 -2.59 1.33 -3.91
C GLU A 118 -2.22 -0.06 -3.39
N LEU A 119 -0.92 -0.35 -3.24
CA LEU A 119 -0.44 -1.64 -2.74
C LEU A 119 -0.92 -1.92 -1.31
N LEU A 120 -0.82 -0.93 -0.43
CA LEU A 120 -1.30 -1.02 0.95
C LEU A 120 -2.79 -1.36 1.00
N ALA A 121 -3.61 -0.73 0.16
CA ALA A 121 -5.05 -1.01 0.05
C ALA A 121 -5.34 -2.45 -0.39
N LYS A 122 -4.58 -2.98 -1.34
CA LYS A 122 -4.72 -4.38 -1.79
C LYS A 122 -4.36 -5.35 -0.67
N PHE A 123 -3.26 -5.13 0.05
CA PHE A 123 -2.88 -5.97 1.19
C PHE A 123 -3.90 -5.88 2.32
N TYR A 124 -4.37 -4.67 2.63
CA TYR A 124 -5.39 -4.46 3.66
C TYR A 124 -6.72 -5.16 3.30
N ARG A 125 -7.15 -5.06 2.04
CA ARG A 125 -8.33 -5.79 1.55
C ARG A 125 -8.16 -7.30 1.71
N SER A 126 -7.02 -7.87 1.33
CA SER A 126 -6.76 -9.30 1.52
C SER A 126 -6.81 -9.70 3.00
N TYR A 127 -6.33 -8.83 3.90
CA TYR A 127 -6.44 -9.05 5.34
C TYR A 127 -7.90 -9.01 5.82
N VAL A 128 -8.66 -7.97 5.48
CA VAL A 128 -10.09 -7.85 5.85
C VAL A 128 -10.92 -9.00 5.26
N ASN A 129 -10.56 -9.48 4.07
CA ASN A 129 -11.20 -10.65 3.45
C ASN A 129 -10.81 -11.98 4.14
N GLY A 130 -9.75 -12.00 4.95
CA GLY A 130 -9.24 -13.19 5.63
C GLY A 130 -8.33 -14.08 4.77
N ASP A 131 -7.76 -13.55 3.68
CA ASP A 131 -6.80 -14.27 2.83
C ASP A 131 -5.38 -14.28 3.42
N ILE A 132 -5.08 -13.30 4.27
CA ILE A 132 -3.83 -13.18 5.04
C ILE A 132 -4.15 -12.75 6.47
N ASP A 133 -3.25 -13.04 7.40
CA ASP A 133 -3.38 -12.60 8.79
C ASP A 133 -2.78 -11.20 9.04
N TRP A 134 -2.97 -10.68 10.25
CA TRP A 134 -2.50 -9.35 10.64
C TRP A 134 -0.97 -9.21 10.57
N SER A 135 -0.24 -10.26 10.97
CA SER A 135 1.22 -10.29 10.92
C SER A 135 1.73 -10.18 9.49
N THR A 136 1.12 -10.94 8.57
CA THR A 136 1.44 -10.94 7.15
C THR A 136 1.11 -9.58 6.52
N PHE A 137 -0.05 -8.99 6.86
CA PHE A 137 -0.38 -7.63 6.43
C PHE A 137 0.68 -6.63 6.90
N CYS A 138 1.07 -6.66 8.17
CA CYS A 138 2.08 -5.75 8.71
C CYS A 138 3.42 -5.88 8.00
N GLU A 139 3.86 -7.12 7.73
CA GLU A 139 5.11 -7.39 7.00
C GLU A 139 5.06 -6.83 5.56
N LEU A 140 3.97 -7.09 4.83
CA LEU A 140 3.77 -6.56 3.47
C LEU A 140 3.69 -5.02 3.46
N ALA A 141 3.03 -4.42 4.46
CA ALA A 141 2.95 -2.98 4.64
C ALA A 141 4.33 -2.35 4.89
N ASP A 142 5.15 -2.95 5.76
CA ASP A 142 6.51 -2.49 6.05
C ASP A 142 7.45 -2.69 4.86
N ILE A 143 7.29 -3.75 4.08
CA ILE A 143 8.01 -3.93 2.82
C ILE A 143 7.64 -2.81 1.85
N THR A 144 6.35 -2.51 1.70
CA THR A 144 5.84 -1.48 0.78
C THR A 144 6.35 -0.09 1.12
N SER A 145 6.43 0.26 2.41
CA SER A 145 6.96 1.56 2.85
C SER A 145 8.42 1.75 2.45
N ARG A 146 9.24 0.69 2.50
CA ARG A 146 10.67 0.69 2.18
C ARG A 146 11.00 0.41 0.71
N LEU A 147 10.06 -0.15 -0.05
CA LEU A 147 10.25 -0.52 -1.45
C LEU A 147 10.40 0.72 -2.36
N PHE A 148 11.31 0.62 -3.33
CA PHE A 148 11.36 1.54 -4.46
C PHE A 148 10.35 1.09 -5.53
N ILE A 149 9.43 1.97 -5.92
CA ILE A 149 8.42 1.66 -6.95
C ILE A 149 9.06 1.20 -8.27
N SER A 150 10.25 1.74 -8.61
CA SER A 150 11.01 1.33 -9.79
C SER A 150 11.45 -0.14 -9.81
N ASP A 151 11.42 -0.82 -8.67
CA ASP A 151 11.90 -2.20 -8.52
C ASP A 151 10.77 -3.22 -8.67
N LEU A 152 9.50 -2.78 -8.62
CA LEU A 152 8.33 -3.64 -8.82
C LEU A 152 8.36 -4.37 -10.15
N HIS A 153 8.81 -3.70 -11.22
CA HIS A 153 8.92 -4.33 -12.53
C HIS A 153 9.85 -5.56 -12.49
N LEU A 154 11.04 -5.41 -11.88
CA LEU A 154 11.98 -6.53 -11.75
C LEU A 154 11.38 -7.65 -10.90
N LEU A 155 10.77 -7.31 -9.75
CA LEU A 155 10.11 -8.28 -8.88
C LEU A 155 9.07 -9.12 -9.64
N PHE A 156 8.24 -8.48 -10.46
CA PHE A 156 7.21 -9.16 -11.24
C PHE A 156 7.78 -10.05 -12.34
N GLU A 157 8.83 -9.61 -13.04
CA GLU A 157 9.46 -10.44 -14.07
C GLU A 157 10.20 -11.65 -13.47
N VAL A 158 10.80 -11.50 -12.28
CA VAL A 158 11.36 -12.62 -11.52
C VAL A 158 10.27 -13.57 -11.04
N SER A 159 9.15 -13.06 -10.50
CA SER A 159 8.03 -13.90 -10.06
C SER A 159 7.37 -14.67 -11.20
N LYS A 160 7.44 -14.17 -12.44
CA LYS A 160 6.95 -14.86 -13.65
C LYS A 160 7.99 -15.81 -14.26
N GLY A 161 9.20 -15.88 -13.70
CA GLY A 161 10.30 -16.70 -14.21
C GLY A 161 10.94 -16.17 -15.51
N ARG A 162 10.65 -14.92 -15.89
CA ARG A 162 11.23 -14.29 -17.10
C ARG A 162 12.63 -13.73 -16.85
N VAL A 163 12.93 -13.41 -15.59
CA VAL A 163 14.28 -13.10 -15.09
C VAL A 163 14.65 -14.13 -14.03
N SER A 164 15.79 -14.78 -14.19
CA SER A 164 16.26 -15.85 -13.30
C SER A 164 17.68 -15.67 -12.77
N ASP A 165 18.43 -14.68 -13.27
CA ASP A 165 19.76 -14.35 -12.75
C ASP A 165 20.15 -12.87 -12.93
N THR A 166 21.14 -12.43 -12.17
CA THR A 166 21.57 -11.03 -12.10
C THR A 166 22.23 -10.51 -13.38
N SER A 167 22.56 -11.35 -14.37
CA SER A 167 23.06 -10.87 -15.67
C SER A 167 21.95 -10.28 -16.55
N GLN A 168 20.69 -10.59 -16.22
CA GLN A 168 19.51 -10.15 -16.97
C GLN A 168 18.88 -8.86 -16.41
N CYS A 169 19.46 -8.29 -15.35
CA CYS A 169 18.91 -7.11 -14.69
C CYS A 169 20.01 -6.25 -14.06
N GLN A 170 19.61 -5.09 -13.53
CA GLN A 170 20.52 -4.26 -12.75
C GLN A 170 20.71 -4.86 -11.36
N THR A 171 21.93 -5.33 -11.06
CA THR A 171 22.24 -6.08 -9.82
C THR A 171 21.76 -5.37 -8.55
N TYR A 172 21.93 -4.04 -8.45
CA TYR A 172 21.51 -3.29 -7.27
C TYR A 172 19.99 -3.34 -7.02
N LYS A 173 19.17 -3.51 -8.06
CA LYS A 173 17.71 -3.69 -7.90
C LYS A 173 17.39 -5.05 -7.32
N ALA A 174 18.09 -6.10 -7.81
CA ALA A 174 17.98 -7.43 -7.23
C ALA A 174 18.42 -7.43 -5.77
N ASP A 175 19.53 -6.76 -5.43
CA ASP A 175 20.03 -6.64 -4.06
C ASP A 175 19.02 -5.98 -3.12
N ARG A 176 18.35 -4.91 -3.56
CA ARG A 176 17.31 -4.27 -2.75
C ARG A 176 16.11 -5.19 -2.52
N LEU A 177 15.68 -5.94 -3.54
CA LEU A 177 14.58 -6.89 -3.40
C LEU A 177 14.96 -8.10 -2.52
N ILE A 178 16.21 -8.54 -2.55
CA ILE A 178 16.76 -9.54 -1.62
C ILE A 178 16.78 -8.98 -0.19
N ALA A 179 17.25 -7.75 -0.01
CA ALA A 179 17.31 -7.10 1.30
C ALA A 179 15.92 -6.84 1.91
N LEU A 180 14.89 -6.69 1.07
CA LEU A 180 13.48 -6.63 1.49
C LEU A 180 12.86 -8.00 1.76
N GLY A 181 13.61 -9.09 1.59
CA GLY A 181 13.12 -10.45 1.83
C GLY A 181 12.16 -10.97 0.76
N LEU A 182 12.10 -10.35 -0.43
CA LEU A 182 11.19 -10.74 -1.51
C LEU A 182 11.82 -11.74 -2.49
N LEU A 183 13.15 -11.72 -2.62
CA LEU A 183 13.89 -12.63 -3.49
C LEU A 183 14.93 -13.42 -2.70
N ASP A 184 15.10 -14.69 -3.07
CA ASP A 184 16.27 -15.48 -2.69
C ASP A 184 17.33 -15.38 -3.78
N SER A 185 18.58 -15.62 -3.41
CA SER A 185 19.67 -15.72 -4.37
C SER A 185 20.61 -16.89 -4.07
N ALA A 186 21.18 -17.47 -5.13
CA ALA A 186 22.21 -18.49 -5.06
C ALA A 186 23.36 -18.13 -6.00
N MET A 187 24.60 -18.43 -5.63
CA MET A 187 25.76 -18.15 -6.48
C MET A 187 25.66 -18.93 -7.80
N LYS A 188 25.82 -18.24 -8.92
CA LYS A 188 25.86 -18.84 -10.27
C LYS A 188 27.30 -18.96 -10.77
N SER A 189 28.04 -17.86 -10.72
CA SER A 189 29.44 -17.81 -11.15
C SER A 189 30.17 -16.63 -10.51
N MET A 190 31.50 -16.72 -10.45
CA MET A 190 32.38 -15.65 -10.01
C MET A 190 33.47 -15.43 -11.07
N SER A 191 33.67 -14.18 -11.49
CA SER A 191 34.79 -13.77 -12.33
C SER A 191 35.68 -12.82 -11.55
N ILE A 192 36.98 -13.13 -11.48
CA ILE A 192 37.98 -12.30 -10.80
C ILE A 192 38.74 -11.52 -11.88
N GLY A 193 38.46 -10.22 -11.98
CA GLY A 193 39.17 -9.31 -12.88
C GLY A 193 40.33 -8.62 -12.17
N SER A 194 41.49 -8.53 -12.83
CA SER A 194 42.69 -7.90 -12.29
C SER A 194 42.57 -6.37 -12.10
N LEU A 195 41.59 -5.72 -12.73
CA LEU A 195 41.40 -4.26 -12.75
C LEU A 195 39.99 -3.78 -12.37
N SER A 196 38.95 -4.62 -12.44
CA SER A 196 37.54 -4.21 -12.30
C SER A 196 36.83 -4.75 -11.05
N GLY A 197 37.57 -5.36 -10.13
CA GLY A 197 36.99 -6.10 -9.01
C GLY A 197 36.35 -7.43 -9.43
N SER A 198 36.02 -8.27 -8.45
CA SER A 198 35.31 -9.53 -8.69
C SER A 198 33.84 -9.27 -9.02
N GLN A 199 33.33 -9.85 -10.11
CA GLN A 199 31.89 -9.84 -10.42
C GLN A 199 31.29 -11.22 -10.10
N THR A 200 30.29 -11.22 -9.22
CA THR A 200 29.53 -12.42 -8.85
C THR A 200 28.16 -12.38 -9.50
N GLN A 201 27.89 -13.35 -10.38
CA GLN A 201 26.55 -13.57 -10.90
C GLN A 201 25.79 -14.49 -9.94
N ARG A 202 24.51 -14.19 -9.71
CA ARG A 202 23.63 -14.99 -8.86
C ARG A 202 22.37 -15.38 -9.60
N PHE A 203 21.92 -16.61 -9.41
CA PHE A 203 20.52 -16.96 -9.64
C PHE A 203 19.65 -16.19 -8.66
N ILE A 204 18.48 -15.75 -9.12
CA ILE A 204 17.48 -15.07 -8.29
C ILE A 204 16.11 -15.67 -8.52
N GLN A 205 15.32 -15.79 -7.47
CA GLN A 205 13.95 -16.28 -7.53
C GLN A 205 13.09 -15.60 -6.48
N ALA A 206 11.81 -15.40 -6.78
CA ALA A 206 10.85 -14.92 -5.77
C ALA A 206 10.60 -16.04 -4.75
N ASN A 207 10.80 -15.74 -3.48
CA ASN A 207 10.48 -16.68 -2.39
C ASN A 207 8.97 -16.67 -2.10
N ASN A 208 8.53 -17.39 -1.07
CA ASN A 208 7.09 -17.50 -0.75
C ASN A 208 6.44 -16.14 -0.48
N LEU A 209 7.13 -15.26 0.27
CA LEU A 209 6.66 -13.92 0.57
C LEU A 209 6.64 -13.05 -0.69
N GLY A 210 7.69 -13.10 -1.52
CA GLY A 210 7.76 -12.40 -2.80
C GLY A 210 6.64 -12.80 -3.77
N LYS A 211 6.34 -14.10 -3.85
CA LYS A 211 5.21 -14.61 -4.65
C LYS A 211 3.87 -14.15 -4.09
N LEU A 212 3.69 -14.16 -2.77
CA LEU A 212 2.48 -13.64 -2.13
C LEU A 212 2.28 -12.15 -2.39
N PHE A 213 3.35 -11.35 -2.23
CA PHE A 213 3.37 -9.92 -2.55
C PHE A 213 2.92 -9.70 -3.99
N CYS A 214 3.52 -10.40 -4.96
CA CYS A 214 3.18 -10.27 -6.38
C CYS A 214 1.73 -10.66 -6.66
N LYS A 215 1.27 -11.79 -6.07
CA LYS A 215 -0.10 -12.28 -6.23
C LYS A 215 -1.12 -11.25 -5.80
N ILE A 216 -0.95 -10.61 -4.64
CA ILE A 216 -1.91 -9.62 -4.13
C ILE A 216 -1.74 -8.27 -4.85
N ALA A 217 -0.50 -7.84 -5.12
CA ALA A 217 -0.22 -6.58 -5.80
C ALA A 217 -0.82 -6.50 -7.22
N GLN A 218 -0.97 -7.64 -7.90
CA GLN A 218 -1.50 -7.76 -9.26
C GLN A 218 -3.00 -8.07 -9.32
N GLN A 219 -3.68 -8.20 -8.17
CA GLN A 219 -5.14 -8.22 -8.10
C GLN A 219 -5.69 -6.84 -8.41
#